data_AF-A0A1H6DHH5-F1
#
_entry.id   AF-A0A1H6DHH5-F1
#
_cell.length_a   1.000
_cell.length_b   1.000
_cell.length_c   1.000
_cell.angle_alpha   90.00
_cell.angle_beta   90.00
_cell.angle_gamma   90.00
#
_symmetry.space_group_name_H-M   'P 1'
#
loop_
_entity.id
_entity.type
_entity.pdbx_description
1 polymer ?
#
loop_
_entity_poly.entity_id
_entity_poly.type
_entity_poly.pdbx_seq_one_letter_code
_entity_poly.pdbx_strand_id
1 'polypeptide(L)' 'MEPVDAETCVLLCGANNLDEIVVWVALMDIGFEVHDPPELVERIGAMADRLRAASRTTGR' A
#
# COMPACT_ATOMS: atom_id res chain seq x y z
N MET A 1 -0.64 16.55 0.02
CA MET A 1 0.58 16.13 0.72
C MET A 1 0.98 17.22 1.68
N GLU A 2 1.29 16.84 2.91
CA GLU A 2 1.72 17.76 3.96
C GLU A 2 3.11 17.33 4.44
N PRO A 3 4.14 18.19 4.38
CA PRO A 3 5.49 17.81 4.80
C PRO A 3 5.53 17.60 6.32
N VAL A 4 6.20 16.53 6.76
CA VAL A 4 6.47 16.25 8.17
C VAL A 4 7.90 16.69 8.51
N ASP A 5 8.85 16.35 7.65
CA ASP A 5 10.24 16.79 7.72
C ASP A 5 10.86 16.91 6.29
N ALA A 6 12.19 16.93 6.21
CA ALA A 6 12.92 17.09 4.95
C ALA A 6 12.80 15.88 3.99
N GLU A 7 12.43 14.71 4.51
CA GLU A 7 12.43 13.43 3.78
C GLU A 7 11.06 12.75 3.78
N THR A 8 10.12 13.17 4.64
CA THR A 8 8.81 12.54 4.79
C THR A 8 7.65 13.52 4.67
N CYS A 9 6.50 13.00 4.22
CA CYS A 9 5.25 13.74 4.12
C CYS A 9 4.04 12.84 4.37
N VAL A 10 2.94 13.43 4.82
CA VAL A 10 1.64 12.76 4.91
C VAL A 10 0.93 12.87 3.56
N LEU A 11 0.59 11.72 3.00
CA LEU A 11 -0.25 11.59 1.82
C LEU A 11 -1.70 11.31 2.23
N LEU A 12 -2.55 12.34 2.20
CA LEU A 12 -3.99 12.14 2.27
C LEU A 12 -4.53 11.81 0.88
N CYS A 13 -5.09 10.62 0.74
CA CYS A 13 -5.64 10.13 -0.53
C CYS A 13 -6.83 9.20 -0.27
N GLY A 14 -7.69 9.05 -1.28
CA GLY A 14 -8.84 8.17 -1.24
C GLY A 14 -9.05 7.49 -2.59
N ALA A 15 -9.81 6.41 -2.58
CA ALA A 15 -10.20 5.65 -3.77
C ALA A 15 -11.63 5.12 -3.59
N ASN A 16 -12.17 4.45 -4.61
CA ASN A 16 -13.52 3.89 -4.53
C ASN A 16 -13.57 2.64 -3.62
N ASN A 17 -12.42 2.04 -3.33
CA ASN A 17 -12.25 0.98 -2.34
C ASN A 17 -10.79 0.92 -1.83
N LEU A 18 -10.57 0.20 -0.72
CA LEU A 18 -9.26 0.09 -0.10
C LEU A 18 -8.24 -0.69 -0.96
N ASP A 19 -8.66 -1.71 -1.70
CA ASP A 19 -7.74 -2.50 -2.51
C ASP A 19 -7.16 -1.67 -3.67
N GLU A 20 -7.95 -0.75 -4.23
CA GLU A 20 -7.54 0.19 -5.28
C GLU A 20 -6.44 1.14 -4.76
N ILE A 21 -6.62 1.75 -3.58
CA ILE A 21 -5.60 2.67 -3.05
C ILE A 21 -4.29 1.95 -2.70
N VAL A 22 -4.36 0.70 -2.22
CA VAL A 22 -3.17 -0.13 -1.98
C VAL A 22 -2.35 -0.29 -3.25
N VAL A 23 -2.99 -0.59 -4.39
CA VAL A 23 -2.30 -0.75 -5.67
C VAL A 23 -1.68 0.57 -6.12
N TRP A 24 -2.42 1.67 -6.06
CA TRP A 24 -1.92 2.98 -6.50
C TRP A 24 -0.70 3.44 -5.70
N VAL A 25 -0.72 3.28 -4.37
CA VAL A 25 0.43 3.64 -3.52
C VAL A 25 1.60 2.69 -3.75
N ALA A 26 1.35 1.39 -3.90
CA ALA A 26 2.41 0.41 -4.18
C ALA A 26 3.14 0.70 -5.51
N LEU A 27 2.43 1.20 -6.53
CA LEU A 27 3.01 1.59 -7.82
C LEU A 27 3.94 2.80 -7.73
N MET A 28 3.90 3.57 -6.63
CA MET A 28 4.80 4.70 -6.43
C MET A 28 6.24 4.27 -6.12
N ASP A 29 6.46 2.98 -5.79
CA ASP A 29 7.78 2.40 -5.49
C ASP A 29 8.54 3.14 -4.37
N ILE A 30 7.79 3.54 -3.33
CA ILE A 30 8.31 4.19 -2.12
C ILE A 30 7.91 3.42 -0.87
N GLY A 31 8.71 3.55 0.18
CA GLY A 31 8.32 3.11 1.52
C GLY A 31 7.22 4.03 2.07
N PHE A 32 6.19 3.46 2.67
CA PHE A 32 5.10 4.20 3.30
C PHE A 32 4.57 3.47 4.53
N GLU A 33 3.99 4.24 5.43
CA GLU A 33 3.30 3.75 6.63
C GLU A 33 1.84 4.18 6.58
N VAL A 34 0.94 3.31 7.02
CA VAL A 34 -0.49 3.61 7.08
C VAL A 34 -0.82 4.17 8.46
N HIS A 35 -1.43 5.36 8.48
CA HIS A 35 -1.95 5.96 9.70
C HIS A 35 -3.44 5.68 9.92
N ASP A 36 -4.25 5.76 8.86
CA ASP A 36 -5.70 5.58 8.89
C ASP A 36 -6.21 5.27 7.46
N PRO A 37 -7.31 4.52 7.27
CA PRO A 37 -8.01 3.72 8.26
C PRO A 37 -7.20 2.47 8.69
N PRO A 38 -7.33 1.98 9.94
CA PRO A 38 -6.57 0.80 10.40
C PRO A 38 -6.86 -0.45 9.55
N GLU A 39 -8.06 -0.57 8.99
CA GLU A 39 -8.43 -1.66 8.07
C GLU A 39 -7.58 -1.68 6.79
N LEU A 40 -6.97 -0.55 6.41
CA LEU A 40 -6.05 -0.51 5.26
C LEU A 40 -4.79 -1.34 5.51
N VAL A 41 -4.32 -1.44 6.75
CA VAL A 41 -3.19 -2.31 7.13
C VAL A 41 -3.52 -3.77 6.84
N GLU A 42 -4.72 -4.22 7.20
CA GLU A 42 -5.19 -5.58 6.94
C GLU A 42 -5.27 -5.88 5.43
N ARG A 43 -5.74 -4.89 4.64
CA ARG A 43 -5.83 -5.01 3.18
C ARG A 43 -4.46 -5.10 2.51
N ILE A 44 -3.49 -4.30 2.96
CA ILE A 44 -2.11 -4.38 2.49
C ILE A 44 -1.53 -5.76 2.79
N GLY A 45 -1.72 -6.26 4.02
CA GLY A 45 -1.27 -7.61 4.41
C GLY A 45 -1.83 -8.70 3.48
N ALA A 46 -3.15 -8.70 3.28
CA ALA A 46 -3.82 -9.65 2.41
C ALA A 46 -3.36 -9.54 0.94
N MET A 47 -3.15 -8.33 0.43
CA MET A 47 -2.62 -8.11 -0.92
C MET A 47 -1.19 -8.64 -1.06
N ALA A 48 -0.32 -8.31 -0.09
CA ALA A 48 1.05 -8.76 -0.07
C ALA A 48 1.15 -10.29 -0.05
N ASP A 49 0.31 -10.97 0.72
CA ASP A 49 0.28 -12.43 0.77
C ASP A 49 -0.16 -13.07 -0.56
N ARG A 50 -1.16 -12.49 -1.24
CA ARG A 50 -1.58 -12.93 -2.58
C ARG A 50 -0.46 -12.74 -3.61
N LEU A 51 0.19 -11.58 -3.62
CA LEU A 51 1.30 -11.28 -4.54
C LEU A 51 2.51 -12.19 -4.28
N ARG A 52 2.86 -12.42 -3.01
CA ARG A 52 3.91 -13.38 -2.62
C ARG A 52 3.56 -14.81 -3.02
N ALA A 53 2.30 -15.22 -2.91
CA ALA A 53 1.87 -16.54 -3.36
C ALA A 53 1.98 -16.68 -4.89
N ALA A 54 1.57 -15.66 -5.63
CA ALA A 54 1.69 -15.63 -7.08
C ALA A 54 3.15 -15.70 -7.54
N SER A 55 4.06 -14.95 -6.91
CA SER A 55 5.48 -14.94 -7.27
C SER A 55 6.21 -16.26 -6.98
N ARG A 56 5.69 -17.09 -6.06
CA ARG A 56 6.20 -18.45 -5.82
C ARG A 56 5.83 -19.44 -6.92
N THR A 57 4.87 -19.13 -7.79
CA THR A 57 4.33 -20.06 -8.79
C THR A 57 5.08 -19.99 -10.13
N THR A 58 6.36 -19.63 -10.14
CA THR A 58 7.22 -19.73 -11.32
C THR A 58 7.82 -21.12 -11.40
N GLY A 59 7.01 -22.07 -11.89
CA GLY A 59 7.39 -23.46 -12.06
C GLY A 59 6.31 -24.25 -12.78
N ARG A 60 5.90 -23.80 -13.98
CA ARG A 60 5.28 -24.68 -14.97
C ARG A 60 5.67 -24.25 -16.38
#